data_AF-A0A9P0QHV6-F1
#
_entry.id   AF-A0A9P0QHV6-F1
#
_cell.length_a   1.000
_cell.length_b   1.000
_cell.length_c   1.000
_cell.angle_alpha   90.00
_cell.angle_beta   90.00
_cell.angle_gamma   90.00
#
_symmetry.space_group_name_H-M   'P 1'
#
loop_
_entity.id
_entity.type
_entity.pdbx_description
1 polymer ?
#
loop_
_entity_poly.entity_id
_entity_poly.type
_entity_poly.pdbx_seq_one_letter_code
_entity_poly.pdbx_strand_id
1 'polypeptide(L)'
;MEKYHQTEFSPRTGRPSTQLTPLRLTGRHFPDLIPATEKKANPTRQCGICSRARDEREKKIRRGTKYYCADCETPLCVTPCFRIYHTVANS
;
A
#
# COMPACT_ATOMS: atom_id res chain seq x y z
N MET A 1 4.84 29.83 -41.35
CA MET A 1 5.28 29.89 -39.94
C MET A 1 4.01 30.18 -39.16
N GLU A 2 3.43 29.35 -38.30
CA GLU A 2 3.94 28.35 -37.37
C GLU A 2 2.96 27.17 -37.19
N LYS A 3 3.48 26.12 -36.57
CA LYS A 3 3.02 24.72 -36.62
C LYS A 3 1.88 24.46 -35.63
N TYR A 4 0.76 23.92 -36.12
CA TYR A 4 -0.29 23.35 -35.28
C TYR A 4 0.25 22.10 -34.56
N HIS A 5 0.33 22.15 -33.23
CA HIS A 5 0.62 20.97 -32.42
C HIS A 5 -0.63 20.07 -32.39
N GLN A 6 -0.69 19.08 -33.27
CA GLN A 6 -1.61 17.96 -33.18
C GLN A 6 -1.21 17.14 -31.94
N THR A 7 -1.99 17.27 -30.86
CA THR A 7 -1.88 16.39 -29.71
C THR A 7 -2.66 15.12 -30.04
N GLU A 8 -1.98 14.21 -30.73
CA GLU A 8 -2.45 12.84 -30.94
C GLU A 8 -2.63 12.18 -29.56
N PHE A 9 -3.89 12.11 -29.10
CA PHE A 9 -4.27 11.29 -27.96
C PHE A 9 -4.05 9.83 -28.34
N SER A 10 -2.83 9.34 -28.13
CA SER A 10 -2.57 7.91 -28.17
C SER A 10 -3.30 7.27 -26.98
N PRO A 11 -4.35 6.45 -27.19
CA PRO A 11 -4.92 5.71 -26.09
C PRO A 11 -3.81 4.77 -25.62
N ARG A 12 -3.33 4.98 -24.40
CA ARG A 12 -2.44 4.02 -23.73
C ARG A 12 -3.24 2.74 -23.53
N THR A 13 -3.24 1.86 -24.51
CA THR A 13 -3.74 0.49 -24.39
C THR A 13 -2.78 -0.24 -23.45
N GLY A 14 -3.05 -0.11 -22.15
CA GLY A 14 -2.39 -0.91 -21.14
C GLY A 14 -2.65 -2.38 -21.43
N ARG A 15 -1.64 -3.22 -21.20
CA ARG A 15 -1.78 -4.68 -21.26
C ARG A 15 -2.96 -5.09 -20.36
N PRO A 16 -3.97 -5.82 -20.88
CA PRO A 16 -5.05 -6.31 -20.04
C PRO A 16 -4.44 -7.12 -18.90
N SER A 17 -4.78 -6.75 -17.66
CA SER A 17 -4.28 -7.43 -16.47
C SER A 17 -4.80 -8.87 -16.49
N THR A 18 -3.98 -9.83 -16.89
CA THR A 18 -4.24 -11.27 -16.70
C THR A 18 -4.16 -11.67 -15.22
N GLN A 19 -4.09 -10.70 -14.31
CA GLN A 19 -3.87 -10.98 -12.90
C GLN A 19 -5.12 -11.57 -12.29
N LEU A 20 -5.02 -12.87 -12.00
CA LEU A 20 -5.69 -13.50 -10.86
C LEU A 20 -5.74 -12.49 -9.71
N THR A 21 -6.91 -12.31 -9.11
CA THR A 21 -7.12 -11.42 -7.96
C THR A 21 -5.92 -11.49 -7.01
N PRO A 22 -5.25 -10.37 -6.69
CA PRO A 22 -3.98 -10.42 -5.96
C PRO A 22 -4.16 -11.13 -4.62
N LEU A 23 -3.24 -12.04 -4.27
CA LEU A 23 -3.34 -12.91 -3.08
C LEU A 23 -3.58 -12.13 -1.77
N ARG A 24 -2.94 -10.96 -1.67
CA ARG A 24 -3.58 -9.68 -1.33
C ARG A 24 -4.92 -9.72 -0.59
N LEU A 25 -5.92 -10.00 -1.41
CA LEU A 25 -7.36 -9.80 -1.24
C LEU A 25 -8.14 -11.10 -1.05
N THR A 26 -7.54 -12.25 -1.39
CA THR A 26 -8.22 -13.56 -1.39
C THR A 26 -7.64 -14.53 -0.36
N GLY A 27 -6.42 -14.29 0.12
CA GLY A 27 -5.78 -15.07 1.17
C GLY A 27 -6.30 -14.75 2.58
N ARG A 28 -6.10 -15.69 3.51
CA ARG A 28 -6.31 -15.45 4.94
C ARG A 28 -5.02 -14.88 5.53
N HIS A 29 -4.98 -13.56 5.66
CA HIS A 29 -3.82 -12.85 6.21
C HIS A 29 -4.06 -12.55 7.70
N PHE A 30 -3.04 -12.74 8.52
CA PHE A 30 -3.08 -12.43 9.95
C PHE A 30 -1.97 -11.42 10.32
N PRO A 31 -2.21 -10.51 11.28
CA PRO A 31 -1.17 -9.61 11.76
C PRO A 31 -0.14 -10.34 12.61
N ASP A 32 1.13 -10.24 12.24
CA ASP A 32 2.28 -10.69 13.02
C ASP A 32 3.05 -9.51 13.60
N LEU A 33 3.88 -9.77 14.61
CA LEU A 33 4.81 -8.79 15.16
C LEU A 33 6.08 -8.72 14.32
N ILE A 34 6.57 -7.50 14.09
CA ILE A 34 7.85 -7.29 13.41
C ILE A 34 8.96 -7.91 14.29
N PRO A 35 9.78 -8.82 13.74
CA PRO A 35 10.80 -9.52 14.51
C PRO A 35 11.81 -8.54 15.08
N ALA A 36 12.23 -8.79 16.33
CA ALA A 36 13.25 -8.01 17.01
C ALA A 36 14.58 -8.04 16.24
N THR A 37 15.33 -6.94 16.35
CA THR A 37 16.71 -6.90 15.87
C THR A 37 17.65 -6.73 17.06
N GLU A 38 18.93 -7.04 16.88
CA GLU A 38 19.96 -6.88 17.93
C GLU A 38 19.95 -5.49 18.58
N LYS A 39 19.58 -4.47 17.81
CA LYS A 39 19.54 -3.07 18.26
C LYS A 39 18.22 -2.66 18.93
N LYS A 40 17.12 -3.36 18.66
CA LYS A 40 15.78 -2.95 19.13
C LYS A 40 14.88 -4.17 19.35
N ALA A 41 14.52 -4.39 20.62
CA ALA A 41 13.60 -5.45 21.04
C ALA A 41 12.17 -5.29 20.49
N ASN A 42 11.73 -4.05 20.26
CA ASN A 42 10.37 -3.75 19.77
C ASN A 42 10.43 -2.82 18.55
N PRO A 43 10.81 -3.32 17.36
CA PRO A 43 10.91 -2.50 16.17
C PRO A 43 9.55 -2.04 15.68
N THR A 44 9.57 -0.89 15.01
CA THR A 44 8.38 -0.25 14.44
C THR A 44 8.71 0.19 13.03
N ARG A 45 7.84 -0.12 12.06
CA ARG A 45 7.96 0.32 10.66
C ARG A 45 6.80 1.25 10.30
N GLN A 46 6.96 2.07 9.28
CA GLN A 46 5.89 2.98 8.84
C GLN A 46 4.76 2.20 8.17
N CYS A 47 3.50 2.51 8.51
CA CYS A 47 2.36 1.83 7.91
C CYS A 47 2.21 2.18 6.42
N GLY A 48 2.08 1.15 5.57
CA GLY A 48 1.92 1.30 4.12
C GLY A 48 0.67 2.09 3.72
N ILE A 49 -0.45 1.92 4.43
CA ILE A 49 -1.68 2.68 4.17
C ILE A 49 -1.56 4.12 4.66
N CYS A 50 -1.20 4.33 5.94
CA CYS A 50 -1.08 5.68 6.49
C CYS A 50 -0.04 6.52 5.75
N SER A 51 1.07 5.93 5.30
CA SER A 51 2.11 6.66 4.56
C SER A 51 1.63 7.30 3.26
N ARG A 52 0.52 6.81 2.70
CA ARG A 52 -0.13 7.33 1.49
C ARG A 52 -1.26 8.32 1.81
N ALA A 53 -1.74 8.33 3.05
CA ALA A 53 -2.82 9.22 3.49
C ALA A 53 -2.29 10.58 3.95
N ARG A 54 -3.18 11.58 3.89
CA ARG A 54 -2.99 12.91 4.47
C ARG A 54 -3.93 13.10 5.66
N ASP A 55 -3.49 13.86 6.66
CA ASP A 55 -4.34 14.27 7.76
C ASP A 55 -5.24 15.45 7.35
N GLU A 56 -6.09 15.90 8.27
CA GLU A 56 -7.01 17.03 8.08
C GLU A 56 -6.30 18.34 7.73
N ARG A 57 -4.99 18.44 8.02
CA ARG A 57 -4.14 19.60 7.74
C ARG A 57 -3.28 19.38 6.49
N GLU A 58 -3.64 18.41 5.66
CA GLU A 58 -2.96 18.02 4.41
C GLU A 58 -1.51 17.51 4.61
N LYS A 59 -1.12 17.18 5.84
CA LYS A 59 0.21 16.66 6.15
C LYS A 59 0.27 15.17 5.95
N LYS A 60 1.41 14.68 5.48
CA LYS A 60 1.67 13.25 5.28
C LYS A 60 1.62 12.52 6.62
N ILE A 61 0.78 11.50 6.73
CA ILE A 61 0.69 10.70 7.95
C ILE A 61 1.90 9.76 8.05
N ARG A 62 2.65 9.87 9.16
CA ARG A 62 3.84 9.03 9.46
C ARG A 62 3.58 8.12 10.67
N ARG A 63 2.52 7.32 10.59
CA ARG A 63 2.17 6.39 11.67
C ARG A 63 3.07 5.14 11.63
N GLY A 64 3.74 4.86 12.74
CA GLY A 64 4.48 3.61 12.94
C GLY A 64 3.58 2.48 13.43
N THR A 65 3.96 1.24 13.14
CA THR A 65 3.30 0.02 13.61
C THR A 65 4.33 -1.02 14.01
N LYS A 66 3.99 -1.84 15.02
CA LYS A 66 4.74 -3.05 15.39
C LYS A 66 4.23 -4.29 14.66
N TYR A 67 3.13 -4.15 13.91
CA TYR A 67 2.49 -5.24 13.20
C TYR A 67 2.80 -5.20 11.70
N TYR A 68 2.89 -6.36 11.09
CA TYR A 68 3.00 -6.53 9.65
C TYR A 68 2.22 -7.77 9.20
N CYS A 69 1.91 -7.84 7.92
CA CYS A 69 1.45 -9.09 7.32
C CYS A 69 2.70 -9.84 6.85
N ALA A 70 2.94 -11.06 7.36
CA ALA A 70 4.08 -11.88 6.96
C ALA A 70 4.00 -12.29 5.50
N ASP A 71 2.81 -12.69 5.03
CA ASP A 71 2.58 -13.13 3.65
C ASP A 71 2.77 -12.01 2.61
N CYS A 72 2.50 -10.75 3.00
CA CYS A 72 2.63 -9.59 2.12
C CYS A 72 3.84 -8.72 2.43
N GLU A 73 4.65 -9.10 3.43
CA GLU A 73 5.80 -8.36 3.98
C GLU A 73 5.52 -6.86 4.26
N THR A 74 4.26 -6.49 4.48
CA THR A 74 3.82 -5.10 4.52
C THR A 74 3.48 -4.68 5.94
N PRO A 75 4.13 -3.64 6.49
CA PRO A 75 3.78 -3.08 7.79
C PRO A 75 2.44 -2.34 7.73
N LEU A 76 1.49 -2.75 8.58
CA LEU A 76 0.13 -2.20 8.64
C LEU A 76 -0.29 -1.92 10.08
N CYS A 77 -1.05 -0.86 10.31
CA CYS A 77 -1.73 -0.70 11.60
C CYS A 77 -2.73 -1.84 11.77
N VAL A 78 -2.79 -2.43 12.98
CA VAL A 78 -3.68 -3.57 13.29
C VAL A 78 -5.12 -3.25 12.90
N THR A 79 -5.57 -2.03 13.19
CA THR A 79 -6.83 -1.45 12.71
C THR A 79 -6.63 0.02 12.35
N PRO A 80 -7.37 0.57 11.36
CA PRO A 80 -8.18 -0.13 10.36
C PRO A 80 -7.37 -0.62 9.14
N CYS A 81 -6.08 -0.29 9.06
CA CYS A 81 -5.27 -0.45 7.86
C CYS A 81 -5.11 -1.90 7.40
N PHE A 82 -4.98 -2.86 8.33
CA PHE A 82 -4.87 -4.28 8.00
C PHE A 82 -6.08 -4.76 7.20
N ARG A 83 -7.29 -4.46 7.70
CA ARG A 83 -8.54 -4.77 7.01
C ARG A 83 -8.57 -4.12 5.62
N ILE A 84 -8.32 -2.81 5.54
CA ILE A 84 -8.38 -2.08 4.27
C ILE A 84 -7.43 -2.69 3.23
N TYR A 85 -6.19 -2.97 3.63
CA TYR A 85 -5.18 -3.56 2.75
C TYR A 85 -5.56 -4.96 2.27
N HIS A 86 -6.29 -5.75 3.04
CA HIS A 86 -6.68 -7.12 2.67
C HIS A 86 -8.11 -7.26 2.13
N THR A 87 -8.87 -6.16 2.01
CA THR A 87 -10.28 -6.23 1.55
C THR A 87 -10.60 -5.26 0.42
N VAL A 88 -9.85 -4.17 0.23
CA VAL A 88 -10.16 -3.15 -0.78
C VAL A 88 -9.24 -3.31 -2.00
N ALA A 89 -9.81 -3.65 -3.14
CA ALA A 89 -9.13 -3.51 -4.43
C ALA A 89 -9.06 -2.03 -4.80
N ASN A 90 -7.85 -1.47 -4.97
CA ASN A 90 -7.72 -0.21 -5.71
C ASN A 90 -7.76 -0.61 -7.19
N SER A 91 -8.94 -0.52 -7.79
CA SER A 91 -9.17 -0.58 -9.24
C SER A 91 -8.95 0.79 -9.88
#